data_AF-A0A165RH77-F1
#
_entry.id   AF-A0A165RH77-F1
#
_cell.length_a   1.000
_cell.length_b   1.000
_cell.length_c   1.000
_cell.angle_alpha   90.00
_cell.angle_beta   90.00
_cell.angle_gamma   90.00
#
_symmetry.space_group_name_H-M   'P 1'
#
loop_
_entity.id
_entity.type
_entity.pdbx_description
1 polymer ?
#
loop_
_entity_poly.entity_id
_entity_poly.type
_entity_poly.pdbx_seq_one_letter_code
_entity_poly.pdbx_strand_id
1 'polypeptide(L)'
;QRIEKAAAVGLDLSLDVVREALVVGSHFLTLAPVVPGLREAVETLLVVWDSCRLVERNKVACFKLTERCADILLSIKAELDSAGVAVAGELSEPIEKLTDAFKKVQALLQRQSQRHLLLRYLKREEFVREIAGCDKALSGALDMFAMAIQFRIFKQIQANEVKRQRDAECLLESL
;
A
#
# COMPACT_ATOMS: atom_id res chain seq x y z
N GLN A 1 -35.33 -6.66 -3.31
CA GLN A 1 -34.68 -6.97 -4.61
C GLN A 1 -33.41 -6.15 -4.95
N ARG A 2 -33.40 -4.80 -5.07
CA ARG A 2 -32.13 -4.05 -5.33
C ARG A 2 -31.16 -4.00 -4.14
N ILE A 3 -31.68 -4.02 -2.91
CA ILE A 3 -30.89 -3.98 -1.68
C ILE A 3 -30.26 -5.35 -1.37
N GLU A 4 -30.96 -6.46 -1.66
CA GLU A 4 -30.41 -7.82 -1.53
C GLU A 4 -29.29 -8.09 -2.54
N LYS A 5 -29.40 -7.60 -3.79
CA LYS A 5 -28.30 -7.68 -4.77
C LYS A 5 -27.09 -6.85 -4.34
N ALA A 6 -27.29 -5.68 -3.76
CA ALA A 6 -26.18 -4.87 -3.23
C ALA A 6 -25.54 -5.49 -1.98
N ALA A 7 -26.33 -6.17 -1.14
CA ALA A 7 -25.84 -6.93 0.01
C ALA A 7 -25.05 -8.18 -0.44
N ALA A 8 -25.53 -8.90 -1.46
CA ALA A 8 -24.84 -10.05 -2.04
C ALA A 8 -23.49 -9.65 -2.69
N VAL A 9 -23.47 -8.56 -3.47
CA VAL A 9 -22.22 -8.03 -4.05
C VAL A 9 -21.27 -7.48 -2.98
N GLY A 10 -21.79 -6.88 -1.91
CA GLY A 10 -20.97 -6.43 -0.78
C GLY A 10 -20.42 -7.58 0.09
N LEU A 11 -21.07 -8.74 0.09
CA LEU A 11 -20.61 -9.96 0.76
C LEU A 11 -19.60 -10.73 -0.10
N ASP A 12 -19.75 -10.78 -1.42
CA ASP A 12 -18.73 -11.32 -2.32
C ASP A 12 -17.43 -10.50 -2.26
N LEU A 13 -17.53 -9.16 -2.24
CA LEU A 13 -16.37 -8.28 -2.03
C LEU A 13 -15.67 -8.50 -0.67
N SER A 14 -16.38 -9.05 0.32
CA SER A 14 -15.82 -9.32 1.64
C SER A 14 -15.03 -10.62 1.71
N LEU A 15 -15.30 -11.59 0.82
CA LEU A 15 -14.62 -12.89 0.80
C LEU A 15 -13.28 -12.84 0.07
N ASP A 16 -13.20 -12.11 -1.03
CA ASP A 16 -11.95 -11.90 -1.78
C ASP A 16 -10.95 -11.09 -0.94
N VAL A 17 -11.41 -10.02 -0.28
CA VAL A 17 -10.54 -9.20 0.58
C VAL A 17 -10.11 -9.94 1.86
N VAL A 18 -10.95 -10.85 2.42
CA VAL A 18 -10.51 -11.73 3.54
C VAL A 18 -9.39 -12.65 3.09
N ARG A 19 -9.52 -13.26 1.92
CA ARG A 19 -8.51 -14.16 1.37
C ARG A 19 -7.22 -13.39 1.05
N GLU A 20 -7.33 -12.24 0.42
CA GLU A 20 -6.18 -11.39 0.08
C GLU A 20 -5.50 -10.83 1.33
N ALA A 21 -6.23 -10.35 2.34
CA ALA A 21 -5.65 -9.88 3.60
C ALA A 21 -4.91 -11.00 4.37
N LEU A 22 -5.45 -12.23 4.40
CA LEU A 22 -4.79 -13.40 4.98
C LEU A 22 -3.52 -13.81 4.21
N VAL A 23 -3.56 -13.74 2.88
CA VAL A 23 -2.40 -13.99 2.01
C VAL A 23 -1.35 -12.88 2.18
N VAL A 24 -1.75 -11.61 2.25
CA VAL A 24 -0.89 -10.46 2.49
C VAL A 24 -0.19 -10.60 3.84
N GLY A 25 -0.93 -10.84 4.94
CA GLY A 25 -0.34 -11.00 6.27
C GLY A 25 0.70 -12.12 6.35
N SER A 26 0.39 -13.31 5.82
CA SER A 26 1.29 -14.47 5.83
C SER A 26 2.60 -14.23 5.07
N HIS A 27 2.55 -13.65 3.87
CA HIS A 27 3.71 -13.54 2.99
C HIS A 27 4.55 -12.29 3.24
N PHE A 28 4.01 -11.28 3.91
CA PHE A 28 4.77 -10.10 4.30
C PHE A 28 5.58 -10.29 5.57
N LEU A 29 5.10 -11.12 6.50
CA LEU A 29 5.80 -11.41 7.75
C LEU A 29 7.16 -12.10 7.53
N THR A 30 7.37 -12.77 6.39
CA THR A 30 8.65 -13.36 6.00
C THR A 30 9.63 -12.32 5.44
N LEU A 31 9.15 -11.22 4.85
CA LEU A 31 9.94 -10.09 4.34
C LEU A 31 10.18 -9.01 5.41
N ALA A 32 9.39 -9.01 6.47
CA ALA A 32 9.48 -8.09 7.61
C ALA A 32 10.86 -7.96 8.28
N PRO A 33 11.74 -9.00 8.36
CA PRO A 33 13.07 -8.81 8.91
C PRO A 33 14.04 -8.10 7.93
N VAL A 34 13.68 -8.03 6.65
CA VAL A 34 14.57 -7.54 5.58
C VAL A 34 14.30 -6.07 5.25
N VAL A 35 13.05 -5.63 5.32
CA VAL A 35 12.64 -4.28 4.93
C VAL A 35 12.13 -3.49 6.13
N PRO A 36 12.82 -2.42 6.55
CA PRO A 36 12.38 -1.56 7.66
C PRO A 36 10.99 -0.97 7.42
N GLY A 37 10.16 -0.91 8.46
CA GLY A 37 8.82 -0.31 8.40
C GLY A 37 7.74 -1.16 7.72
N LEU A 38 8.11 -2.19 6.95
CA LEU A 38 7.14 -2.99 6.21
C LEU A 38 6.20 -3.80 7.11
N ARG A 39 6.74 -4.31 8.23
CA ARG A 39 5.94 -4.94 9.29
C ARG A 39 4.85 -4.01 9.80
N GLU A 40 5.22 -2.78 10.11
CA GLU A 40 4.31 -1.79 10.67
C GLU A 40 3.22 -1.42 9.67
N ALA A 41 3.56 -1.29 8.38
CA ALA A 41 2.57 -1.08 7.32
C ALA A 41 1.53 -2.22 7.28
N VAL A 42 1.99 -3.48 7.34
CA VAL A 42 1.13 -4.66 7.29
C VAL A 42 0.26 -4.77 8.54
N GLU A 43 0.83 -4.57 9.72
CA GLU A 43 0.08 -4.55 10.98
C GLU A 43 -0.97 -3.44 10.99
N THR A 44 -0.61 -2.25 10.48
CA THR A 44 -1.56 -1.14 10.35
C THR A 44 -2.70 -1.50 9.41
N LEU A 45 -2.43 -2.16 8.27
CA LEU A 45 -3.47 -2.62 7.34
C LEU A 45 -4.42 -3.64 7.99
N LEU A 46 -3.91 -4.55 8.81
CA LEU A 46 -4.75 -5.51 9.54
C LEU A 46 -5.71 -4.78 10.50
N VAL A 47 -5.23 -3.74 11.19
CA VAL A 47 -6.09 -2.92 12.05
C VAL A 47 -7.10 -2.08 11.25
N VAL A 48 -6.69 -1.55 10.09
CA VAL A 48 -7.60 -0.88 9.13
C VAL A 48 -8.72 -1.82 8.72
N TRP A 49 -8.38 -3.06 8.38
CA TRP A 49 -9.35 -4.10 8.02
C TRP A 49 -10.35 -4.38 9.15
N ASP A 50 -9.87 -4.63 10.37
CA ASP A 50 -10.73 -4.86 11.52
C ASP A 50 -11.64 -3.65 11.80
N SER A 51 -11.11 -2.44 11.67
CA SER A 51 -11.87 -1.21 11.82
C SER A 51 -12.94 -1.06 10.73
N CYS A 52 -12.64 -1.44 9.49
CA CYS A 52 -13.57 -1.38 8.36
C CYS A 52 -14.80 -2.27 8.59
N ARG A 53 -14.62 -3.44 9.20
CA ARG A 53 -15.71 -4.38 9.53
C ARG A 53 -16.73 -3.79 10.51
N LEU A 54 -16.30 -2.87 11.36
CA LEU A 54 -17.14 -2.19 12.36
C LEU A 54 -17.87 -0.96 11.81
N VAL A 55 -17.54 -0.51 10.58
CA VAL A 55 -18.18 0.68 9.99
C VAL A 55 -19.56 0.32 9.44
N GLU A 56 -20.62 0.95 9.94
CA GLU A 56 -21.99 0.65 9.48
C GLU A 56 -22.42 1.36 8.19
N ARG A 57 -21.81 2.49 7.83
CA ARG A 57 -22.21 3.33 6.68
C ARG A 57 -21.04 3.70 5.78
N ASN A 58 -21.30 3.89 4.49
CA ASN A 58 -20.28 4.04 3.44
C ASN A 58 -19.31 2.85 3.36
N LYS A 59 -19.77 1.67 3.78
CA LYS A 59 -19.03 0.40 3.75
C LYS A 59 -18.29 0.22 2.43
N VAL A 60 -18.97 0.43 1.31
CA VAL A 60 -18.37 0.30 -0.03
C VAL A 60 -17.12 1.16 -0.20
N ALA A 61 -17.14 2.43 0.23
CA ALA A 61 -15.99 3.31 0.07
C ALA A 61 -14.85 2.94 1.05
N CYS A 62 -15.19 2.54 2.28
CA CYS A 62 -14.22 2.07 3.27
C CYS A 62 -13.56 0.75 2.84
N PHE A 63 -14.33 -0.18 2.26
CA PHE A 63 -13.81 -1.43 1.69
C PHE A 63 -12.90 -1.15 0.50
N LYS A 64 -13.30 -0.29 -0.43
CA LYS A 64 -12.45 0.13 -1.57
C LYS A 64 -11.13 0.76 -1.14
N LEU A 65 -11.13 1.59 -0.09
CA LEU A 65 -9.90 2.14 0.47
C LEU A 65 -9.00 1.04 1.04
N THR A 66 -9.60 0.06 1.72
CA THR A 66 -8.86 -1.05 2.35
C THR A 66 -8.30 -2.01 1.31
N GLU A 67 -9.09 -2.35 0.29
CA GLU A 67 -8.70 -3.11 -0.91
C GLU A 67 -7.50 -2.43 -1.58
N ARG A 68 -7.60 -1.11 -1.82
CA ARG A 68 -6.50 -0.34 -2.40
C ARG A 68 -5.23 -0.35 -1.55
N CYS A 69 -5.32 -0.33 -0.23
CA CYS A 69 -4.15 -0.50 0.63
C CYS A 69 -3.52 -1.89 0.46
N ALA A 70 -4.33 -2.95 0.32
CA ALA A 70 -3.86 -4.30 0.07
C ALA A 70 -3.17 -4.44 -1.29
N ASP A 71 -3.77 -3.88 -2.36
CA ASP A 71 -3.20 -3.86 -3.72
C ASP A 71 -1.82 -3.20 -3.76
N ILE A 72 -1.65 -2.08 -3.04
CA ILE A 72 -0.37 -1.39 -2.96
C ILE A 72 0.68 -2.29 -2.30
N LEU A 73 0.34 -2.94 -1.19
CA LEU A 73 1.25 -3.91 -0.57
C LEU A 73 1.56 -5.04 -1.54
N LEU A 74 0.57 -5.70 -2.14
CA LEU A 74 0.81 -6.79 -3.10
C LEU A 74 1.75 -6.37 -4.25
N SER A 75 1.59 -5.14 -4.75
CA SER A 75 2.48 -4.57 -5.78
C SER A 75 3.91 -4.41 -5.27
N ILE A 76 4.09 -3.88 -4.05
CA ILE A 76 5.42 -3.74 -3.42
C ILE A 76 6.07 -5.10 -3.22
N LYS A 77 5.31 -6.12 -2.82
CA LYS A 77 5.81 -7.49 -2.66
C LYS A 77 6.31 -8.05 -3.98
N ALA A 78 5.53 -7.94 -5.04
CA ALA A 78 5.91 -8.45 -6.35
C ALA A 78 7.24 -7.83 -6.82
N GLU A 79 7.41 -6.53 -6.58
CA GLU A 79 8.66 -5.81 -6.86
C GLU A 79 9.83 -6.28 -5.98
N LEU A 80 9.62 -6.50 -4.69
CA LEU A 80 10.64 -7.03 -3.78
C LEU A 80 11.07 -8.45 -4.16
N ASP A 81 10.12 -9.31 -4.52
CA ASP A 81 10.37 -10.69 -4.94
C ASP A 81 11.16 -10.71 -6.27
N SER A 82 10.93 -9.73 -7.16
CA SER A 82 11.64 -9.57 -8.44
C SER A 82 13.05 -8.96 -8.27
N ALA A 83 13.18 -7.93 -7.44
CA ALA A 83 14.37 -7.08 -7.39
C ALA A 83 15.37 -7.44 -6.26
N GLY A 84 14.95 -8.31 -5.33
CA GLY A 84 15.76 -8.91 -4.27
C GLY A 84 16.04 -8.00 -3.06
N VAL A 85 16.76 -8.55 -2.07
CA VAL A 85 17.06 -7.91 -0.76
C VAL A 85 17.79 -6.56 -0.90
N ALA A 86 18.49 -6.33 -2.00
CA ALA A 86 19.23 -5.09 -2.25
C ALA A 86 18.34 -3.84 -2.40
N VAL A 87 17.01 -4.00 -2.56
CA VAL A 87 16.08 -2.86 -2.69
C VAL A 87 15.59 -2.38 -1.31
N ALA A 88 15.73 -3.19 -0.27
CA ALA A 88 15.14 -2.94 1.04
C ALA A 88 15.58 -1.61 1.69
N GLY A 89 16.84 -1.21 1.49
CA GLY A 89 17.40 0.01 2.07
C GLY A 89 16.93 1.30 1.39
N GLU A 90 16.65 1.27 0.09
CA GLU A 90 16.16 2.45 -0.65
C GLU A 90 14.63 2.60 -0.57
N LEU A 91 13.93 1.56 -0.11
CA LEU A 91 12.47 1.56 0.03
C LEU A 91 11.98 1.99 1.41
N SER A 92 12.87 2.25 2.37
CA SER A 92 12.48 2.60 3.74
C SER A 92 11.61 3.87 3.79
N GLU A 93 12.01 4.94 3.11
CA GLU A 93 11.27 6.21 3.09
C GLU A 93 9.91 6.08 2.35
N PRO A 94 9.82 5.46 1.15
CA PRO A 94 8.53 5.15 0.54
C PRO A 94 7.60 4.30 1.43
N ILE A 95 8.13 3.32 2.15
CA ILE A 95 7.35 2.43 3.02
C ILE A 95 6.88 3.15 4.28
N GLU A 96 7.71 4.02 4.86
CA GLU A 96 7.31 4.87 5.98
C GLU A 96 6.13 5.78 5.57
N LYS A 97 6.22 6.40 4.40
CA LYS A 97 5.16 7.26 3.88
C LYS A 97 3.88 6.50 3.52
N LEU A 98 4.01 5.24 3.08
CA LEU A 98 2.88 4.33 2.92
C LEU A 98 2.24 4.00 4.28
N THR A 99 3.05 3.72 5.29
CA THR A 99 2.59 3.44 6.66
C THR A 99 1.81 4.63 7.21
N ASP A 100 2.29 5.85 7.00
CA ASP A 100 1.57 7.07 7.36
C ASP A 100 0.24 7.23 6.62
N ALA A 101 0.18 6.85 5.34
CA ALA A 101 -1.06 6.83 4.59
C ALA A 101 -2.05 5.81 5.17
N PHE A 102 -1.58 4.62 5.55
CA PHE A 102 -2.42 3.61 6.21
C PHE A 102 -2.93 4.07 7.57
N LYS A 103 -2.10 4.73 8.39
CA LYS A 103 -2.50 5.33 9.66
C LYS A 103 -3.60 6.38 9.47
N LYS A 104 -3.55 7.18 8.38
CA LYS A 104 -4.62 8.14 8.05
C LYS A 104 -5.94 7.43 7.73
N VAL A 105 -5.89 6.32 6.98
CA VAL A 105 -7.08 5.49 6.72
C VAL A 105 -7.61 4.89 8.02
N GLN A 106 -6.75 4.34 8.86
CA GLN A 106 -7.12 3.78 10.17
C GLN A 106 -7.85 4.81 11.03
N ALA A 107 -7.28 6.01 11.17
CA ALA A 107 -7.88 7.09 11.94
C ALA A 107 -9.26 7.52 11.39
N LEU A 108 -9.41 7.53 10.06
CA LEU A 108 -10.69 7.82 9.41
C LEU A 108 -11.73 6.75 9.79
N LEU A 109 -11.39 5.47 9.68
CA LEU A 109 -12.32 4.37 9.97
C LEU A 109 -12.72 4.33 11.45
N GLN A 110 -11.77 4.55 12.37
CA GLN A 110 -12.06 4.63 13.81
C GLN A 110 -12.97 5.81 14.15
N ARG A 111 -12.77 6.98 13.52
CA ARG A 111 -13.69 8.11 13.69
C ARG A 111 -15.08 7.80 13.16
N GLN A 112 -15.21 7.00 12.10
CA GLN A 112 -16.50 6.61 11.55
C GLN A 112 -17.26 5.59 12.39
N SER A 113 -16.56 4.71 13.11
CA SER A 113 -17.21 3.76 14.02
C SER A 113 -17.73 4.45 15.30
N GLN A 114 -17.10 5.53 15.74
CA GLN A 114 -17.46 6.24 16.98
C GLN A 114 -18.48 7.40 16.80
N ARG A 115 -18.79 7.82 15.56
CA ARG A 115 -19.66 9.00 15.32
C ARG A 115 -21.15 8.67 15.48
N HIS A 116 -21.82 9.35 16.43
CA HIS A 116 -23.27 9.31 16.63
C HIS A 116 -24.07 9.81 15.41
N LEU A 117 -25.26 9.23 15.21
CA LEU A 117 -26.09 9.32 13.99
C LEU A 117 -26.47 10.76 13.55
N LEU A 118 -26.60 11.70 14.49
CA LEU A 118 -27.11 13.06 14.22
C LEU A 118 -26.02 14.03 13.71
N LEU A 119 -24.80 13.98 14.26
CA LEU A 119 -23.64 14.75 13.76
C LEU A 119 -23.18 14.30 12.35
N ARG A 120 -23.61 13.11 11.94
CA ARG A 120 -23.13 12.41 10.74
C ARG A 120 -23.86 12.82 9.46
N TYR A 121 -25.10 13.31 9.55
CA TYR A 121 -25.83 13.84 8.39
C TYR A 121 -25.37 15.25 7.98
N LEU A 122 -24.96 16.09 8.95
CA LEU A 122 -24.49 17.46 8.67
C LEU A 122 -23.11 17.51 7.98
N LYS A 123 -22.31 16.44 8.08
CA LYS A 123 -20.89 16.43 7.66
C LYS A 123 -20.58 15.46 6.51
N ARG A 124 -21.58 15.12 5.69
CA ARG A 124 -21.40 14.16 4.57
C ARG A 124 -20.30 14.60 3.59
N GLU A 125 -20.21 15.88 3.29
CA GLU A 125 -19.17 16.43 2.41
C GLU A 125 -17.77 16.44 3.05
N GLU A 126 -17.67 16.55 4.37
CA GLU A 126 -16.40 16.43 5.09
C GLU A 126 -15.85 15.01 4.96
N PHE A 127 -16.71 14.01 5.07
CA PHE A 127 -16.30 12.61 4.92
C PHE A 127 -15.85 12.25 3.51
N VAL A 128 -16.54 12.75 2.48
CA VAL A 128 -16.11 12.57 1.09
C VAL A 128 -14.73 13.22 0.85
N ARG A 129 -14.49 14.41 1.43
CA ARG A 129 -13.18 15.06 1.40
C ARG A 129 -12.11 14.27 2.15
N GLU A 130 -12.43 13.70 3.31
CA GLU A 130 -11.51 12.86 4.09
C GLU A 130 -11.11 11.58 3.32
N ILE A 131 -12.06 10.91 2.65
CA ILE A 131 -11.78 9.77 1.77
C ILE A 131 -10.86 10.20 0.62
N ALA A 132 -11.19 11.28 -0.08
CA ALA A 132 -10.37 11.79 -1.18
C ALA A 132 -8.95 12.15 -0.72
N GLY A 133 -8.81 12.67 0.51
CA GLY A 133 -7.52 12.93 1.14
C GLY A 133 -6.72 11.65 1.39
N CYS A 134 -7.37 10.57 1.84
CA CYS A 134 -6.74 9.26 2.00
C CYS A 134 -6.30 8.68 0.65
N ASP A 135 -7.18 8.73 -0.36
CA ASP A 135 -6.85 8.27 -1.72
C ASP A 135 -5.65 9.03 -2.31
N LYS A 136 -5.58 10.35 -2.09
CA LYS A 136 -4.43 11.15 -2.52
C LYS A 136 -3.15 10.78 -1.79
N ALA A 137 -3.22 10.51 -0.49
CA ALA A 137 -2.07 10.07 0.29
C ALA A 137 -1.55 8.70 -0.17
N LEU A 138 -2.46 7.76 -0.44
CA LEU A 138 -2.14 6.45 -0.98
C LEU A 138 -1.50 6.54 -2.38
N SER A 139 -2.08 7.34 -3.29
CA SER A 139 -1.48 7.60 -4.61
C SER A 139 -0.07 8.17 -4.47
N GLY A 140 0.11 9.19 -3.63
CA GLY A 140 1.42 9.82 -3.45
C GLY A 140 2.48 8.87 -2.89
N ALA A 141 2.09 7.96 -1.98
CA ALA A 141 2.97 6.91 -1.47
C ALA A 141 3.44 5.96 -2.58
N LEU A 142 2.50 5.49 -3.41
CA LEU A 142 2.79 4.62 -4.54
C LEU A 142 3.66 5.31 -5.61
N ASP A 143 3.43 6.59 -5.89
CA ASP A 143 4.24 7.35 -6.83
C ASP A 143 5.70 7.45 -6.39
N MET A 144 5.97 7.68 -5.09
CA MET A 144 7.36 7.69 -4.60
C MET A 144 7.99 6.30 -4.62
N PHE A 145 7.21 5.25 -4.35
CA PHE A 145 7.70 3.88 -4.47
C PHE A 145 8.13 3.59 -5.92
N ALA A 146 7.30 3.94 -6.89
CA ALA A 146 7.63 3.79 -8.31
C ALA A 146 8.87 4.61 -8.70
N MET A 147 8.98 5.85 -8.23
CA MET A 147 10.16 6.70 -8.48
C MET A 147 11.44 6.13 -7.86
N ALA A 148 11.38 5.58 -6.65
CA ALA A 148 12.53 4.96 -6.00
C ALA A 148 13.05 3.77 -6.81
N ILE A 149 12.15 2.93 -7.34
CA ILE A 149 12.50 1.82 -8.23
C ILE A 149 13.15 2.34 -9.53
N GLN A 150 12.54 3.32 -10.18
CA GLN A 150 13.06 3.89 -11.43
C GLN A 150 14.46 4.48 -11.24
N PHE A 151 14.69 5.21 -10.14
CA PHE A 151 15.99 5.77 -9.81
C PHE A 151 17.06 4.69 -9.60
N ARG A 152 16.69 3.56 -8.97
CA ARG A 152 17.59 2.41 -8.81
C ARG A 152 17.96 1.77 -10.14
N ILE A 153 16.99 1.52 -11.01
CA ILE A 153 17.23 0.97 -12.35
C ILE A 153 18.24 1.86 -13.10
N PHE A 154 18.05 3.18 -13.02
CA PHE A 154 18.98 4.13 -13.61
C PHE A 154 20.40 4.03 -13.03
N LYS A 155 20.55 3.94 -11.70
CA LYS A 155 21.87 3.73 -11.07
C LYS A 155 22.56 2.44 -11.54
N GLN A 156 21.80 1.35 -11.68
CA GLN A 156 22.33 0.06 -12.15
C GLN A 156 22.80 0.13 -13.60
N ILE A 157 22.06 0.86 -14.46
CA ILE A 157 22.46 1.11 -15.85
C ILE A 157 23.76 1.90 -15.89
N GLN A 158 23.87 3.01 -15.15
CA GLN A 158 25.11 3.79 -15.08
C GLN A 158 26.31 2.96 -14.56
N ALA A 159 26.12 2.19 -13.49
CA ALA A 159 27.19 1.36 -12.95
C ALA A 159 27.67 0.31 -13.96
N ASN A 160 26.75 -0.29 -14.73
CA ASN A 160 27.08 -1.22 -15.80
C ASN A 160 27.78 -0.53 -16.98
N GLU A 161 27.40 0.68 -17.35
CA GLU A 161 28.07 1.46 -18.40
C GLU A 161 29.50 1.82 -18.02
N VAL A 162 29.71 2.32 -16.79
CA VAL A 162 31.06 2.62 -16.28
C VAL A 162 31.93 1.36 -16.26
N LYS A 163 31.36 0.21 -15.87
CA LYS A 163 32.09 -1.06 -15.88
C LYS A 163 32.47 -1.48 -17.30
N ARG A 164 31.55 -1.36 -18.26
CA ARG A 164 31.82 -1.66 -19.69
C ARG A 164 32.91 -0.76 -20.27
N GLN A 165 32.94 0.51 -19.91
CA GLN A 165 33.99 1.44 -20.36
C GLN A 165 35.36 1.02 -19.82
N ARG A 166 35.45 0.68 -18.53
CA ARG A 166 36.70 0.18 -17.94
C ARG A 166 37.16 -1.14 -18.54
N ASP A 167 36.24 -2.08 -18.76
CA ASP A 167 36.56 -3.36 -19.38
C ASP A 167 37.09 -3.17 -20.82
N ALA A 168 36.52 -2.22 -21.57
CA ALA A 168 37.00 -1.87 -22.91
C ALA A 168 38.38 -1.19 -22.90
N GLU A 169 38.64 -0.31 -21.93
CA GLU A 169 39.95 0.32 -21.73
C GLU A 169 41.03 -0.71 -21.41
N CYS A 170 40.78 -1.64 -20.47
CA CYS A 170 41.74 -2.71 -20.15
C CYS A 170 42.03 -3.63 -21.34
N LEU A 171 41.03 -3.91 -22.19
CA LEU A 171 41.24 -4.71 -23.40
C LEU A 171 42.13 -3.99 -24.42
N LEU A 172 41.96 -2.67 -24.58
CA LEU A 172 42.80 -1.86 -25.46
C LEU A 172 44.25 -1.74 -24.95
N GLU A 173 44.47 -1.68 -23.63
CA GLU A 173 45.82 -1.66 -23.04
C GLU A 173 46.55 -3.01 -23.13
N SER A 174 45.83 -4.11 -23.37
CA SER A 174 46.39 -5.46 -23.48
C SER A 174 46.80 -5.89 -24.90
N LEU A 175 46.55 -5.04 -25.90
CA LEU A 175 46.89 -5.23 -27.33
C LEU A 175 48.16 -4.48 -27.71
#